data_AF-A0A9P6D0D3-F1
#
_entry.id   AF-A0A9P6D0D3-F1
#
_cell.length_a   1.000
_cell.length_b   1.000
_cell.length_c   1.000
_cell.angle_alpha   90.00
_cell.angle_beta   90.00
_cell.angle_gamma   90.00
#
_symmetry.space_group_name_H-M   'P 1'
#
loop_
_entity.id
_entity.type
_entity.pdbx_description
1 polymer ?
#
loop_
_entity_poly.entity_id
_entity_poly.type
_entity_poly.pdbx_seq_one_letter_code
_entity_poly.pdbx_strand_id
1 'polypeptide(L)'
;PLLETQCRSRDINIVFLPKFHCELNFIEQDLEINTIRYLDSIELPMMRKFATRSRRFMDAYDRGLNGRQAAWASRKYRGHRVLPDNILDELEREGVV
;
A
#
# COMPACT_ATOMS: atom_id res chain seq x y z
N PRO A 1 8.28 -34.41 8.48
CA PRO A 1 7.77 -33.18 9.14
C PRO A 1 6.28 -33.34 9.49
N LEU A 2 5.85 -32.91 10.68
CA LEU A 2 4.47 -33.11 11.19
C LEU A 2 3.40 -32.64 10.19
N LEU A 3 3.64 -31.51 9.53
CA LEU A 3 2.76 -30.94 8.51
C LEU A 3 2.58 -31.87 7.29
N GLU A 4 3.66 -32.48 6.82
CA GLU A 4 3.62 -33.34 5.63
C GLU A 4 2.80 -34.61 5.89
N THR A 5 3.00 -35.22 7.06
CA THR A 5 2.24 -36.39 7.50
C THR A 5 0.75 -36.07 7.61
N GLN A 6 0.40 -34.89 8.13
CA GLN A 6 -1.00 -34.45 8.27
C GLN A 6 -1.66 -34.09 6.94
N CYS A 7 -0.93 -33.54 5.98
CA CYS A 7 -1.45 -33.28 4.64
C CYS A 7 -1.66 -34.58 3.87
N ARG A 8 -0.72 -35.53 3.96
CA ARG A 8 -0.88 -36.87 3.36
C ARG A 8 -2.06 -37.64 3.94
N SER A 9 -2.32 -37.53 5.25
CA SER A 9 -3.51 -38.16 5.85
C SER A 9 -4.84 -37.55 5.39
N ARG A 10 -4.79 -36.43 4.67
CA ARG A 10 -5.95 -35.76 4.07
C ARG A 10 -5.94 -35.86 2.53
N ASP A 11 -5.10 -36.73 1.96
CA ASP A 11 -4.88 -36.88 0.52
C ASP A 11 -4.48 -35.56 -0.20
N ILE A 12 -3.82 -34.65 0.53
CA ILE A 12 -3.29 -33.40 -0.01
C ILE A 12 -1.84 -33.60 -0.41
N ASN A 13 -1.54 -33.43 -1.69
CA ASN A 13 -0.17 -33.45 -2.20
C ASN A 13 0.52 -32.10 -1.94
N ILE A 14 1.70 -32.14 -1.30
CA ILE A 14 2.49 -30.94 -1.00
C ILE A 14 3.60 -30.81 -2.03
N VAL A 15 3.67 -29.64 -2.66
CA VAL A 15 4.82 -29.24 -3.48
C VAL A 15 5.78 -28.45 -2.61
N PHE A 16 7.00 -28.95 -2.44
CA PHE A 16 8.06 -28.24 -1.74
C PHE A 16 8.77 -27.29 -2.70
N LEU A 17 8.63 -25.99 -2.45
CA LEU A 17 9.34 -24.96 -3.19
C LEU A 17 10.62 -24.57 -2.45
N PRO A 18 11.76 -24.40 -3.14
CA PRO A 18 12.99 -24.00 -2.51
C PRO A 18 12.88 -22.56 -1.96
N LYS A 19 13.44 -22.35 -0.78
CA LYS A 19 13.36 -21.06 -0.08
C LYS A 19 14.17 -20.01 -0.84
N PHE A 20 13.62 -18.79 -0.96
CA PHE A 20 14.24 -17.65 -1.67
C PHE A 20 14.34 -17.79 -3.20
N HIS A 21 13.50 -18.64 -3.78
CA HIS A 21 13.35 -18.79 -5.22
C HIS A 21 11.91 -18.43 -5.63
N CYS A 22 11.57 -17.14 -5.60
CA CYS A 22 10.23 -16.67 -5.98
C CYS A 22 9.90 -16.98 -7.44
N GLU A 23 10.92 -17.08 -8.31
CA GLU A 23 10.81 -17.47 -9.70
C GLU A 23 10.27 -18.89 -9.91
N LEU A 24 10.30 -19.75 -8.88
CA LEU A 24 9.75 -21.10 -8.92
C LEU A 24 8.37 -21.21 -8.26
N ASN A 25 7.90 -20.14 -7.61
CA ASN A 25 6.59 -20.10 -6.99
C ASN A 25 5.54 -19.62 -8.01
N PHE A 26 4.66 -20.52 -8.42
CA PHE A 26 3.60 -20.22 -9.39
C PHE A 26 2.66 -19.09 -8.94
N ILE A 27 2.48 -18.89 -7.62
CA ILE A 27 1.67 -17.77 -7.09
C ILE A 27 2.36 -16.43 -7.38
N GLU A 28 3.68 -16.37 -7.18
CA GLU A 28 4.47 -15.16 -7.45
C GLU A 28 4.56 -14.89 -8.96
N GLN A 29 4.71 -15.93 -9.78
CA GLN A 29 4.70 -15.80 -11.25
C GLN A 29 3.37 -15.22 -11.77
N ASP A 30 2.24 -15.74 -11.29
CA ASP A 30 0.92 -15.22 -11.68
C ASP A 30 0.73 -13.78 -11.20
N LEU A 31 1.18 -13.46 -9.98
CA LEU A 31 1.18 -12.10 -9.46
C LEU A 31 2.00 -11.14 -10.34
N GLU A 32 3.21 -11.55 -10.75
CA GLU A 32 4.09 -10.74 -11.60
C GLU A 32 3.44 -10.46 -12.96
N ILE A 33 2.96 -11.49 -13.65
CA ILE A 33 2.31 -11.37 -14.96
C ILE A 33 1.08 -10.46 -14.87
N ASN A 34 0.22 -10.70 -13.88
CA ASN A 34 -1.00 -9.90 -13.71
C ASN A 34 -0.65 -8.44 -13.37
N THR A 35 0.36 -8.22 -12.53
CA THR A 35 0.84 -6.86 -12.20
C THR A 35 1.31 -6.12 -13.44
N ILE A 36 2.15 -6.74 -14.28
CA ILE A 36 2.65 -6.13 -15.51
C ILE A 36 1.48 -5.78 -16.44
N ARG A 37 0.58 -6.74 -16.68
CA ARG A 37 -0.61 -6.54 -17.53
C ARG A 37 -1.49 -5.40 -17.04
N TYR A 38 -1.71 -5.30 -15.73
CA TYR A 38 -2.50 -4.21 -15.17
C TYR A 38 -1.77 -2.87 -15.29
N LEU A 39 -0.47 -2.82 -15.00
CA LEU A 39 0.32 -1.58 -15.13
C LEU A 39 0.32 -1.04 -16.56
N ASP A 40 0.45 -1.91 -17.56
CA ASP A 40 0.37 -1.53 -18.97
C ASP A 40 -1.02 -1.01 -19.37
N SER A 41 -2.08 -1.50 -18.71
CA SER A 41 -3.47 -1.07 -18.96
C SER A 41 -3.84 0.27 -18.31
N ILE A 42 -3.07 0.73 -17.31
CA ILE A 42 -3.39 1.93 -16.55
C ILE A 42 -2.75 3.15 -17.21
N GLU A 43 -3.55 4.17 -17.48
CA GLU A 43 -3.01 5.41 -18.03
C GLU A 43 -2.09 6.14 -17.03
N LEU A 44 -0.99 6.71 -17.53
CA LEU A 44 -0.03 7.50 -16.74
C LEU A 44 -0.67 8.59 -15.84
N PRO A 45 -1.73 9.33 -16.26
CA PRO A 45 -2.39 10.29 -15.39
C PRO A 45 -2.96 9.67 -14.10
N MET A 46 -3.43 8.42 -14.13
CA MET A 46 -3.91 7.72 -12.93
C MET A 46 -2.75 7.44 -11.98
N MET A 47 -1.65 6.86 -12.48
CA MET A 47 -0.46 6.60 -11.66
C MET A 47 0.06 7.87 -10.99
N ARG A 48 0.13 8.98 -11.74
CA ARG A 48 0.54 10.29 -11.22
C ARG A 48 -0.41 10.81 -10.14
N LYS A 49 -1.72 10.64 -10.30
CA LYS A 49 -2.72 11.01 -9.28
C LYS A 49 -2.52 10.21 -8.00
N PHE A 50 -2.32 8.88 -8.09
CA PHE A 50 -2.05 8.02 -6.94
C PHE A 50 -0.75 8.40 -6.23
N ALA A 51 0.36 8.54 -6.98
CA ALA A 51 1.65 8.93 -6.42
C ALA A 51 1.59 10.31 -5.73
N THR A 52 0.90 11.28 -6.35
CA THR A 52 0.70 12.61 -5.75
C THR A 52 -0.12 12.53 -4.46
N ARG A 53 -1.19 11.71 -4.45
CA ARG A 53 -1.98 11.49 -3.24
C ARG A 53 -1.14 10.86 -2.13
N SER A 54 -0.37 9.82 -2.43
CA SER A 54 0.52 9.18 -1.45
C SER A 54 1.55 10.16 -0.90
N ARG A 55 2.14 11.01 -1.75
CA ARG A 55 3.10 12.05 -1.32
C ARG A 55 2.51 13.02 -0.31
N ARG A 56 1.23 13.41 -0.47
CA ARG A 56 0.55 14.28 0.50
C ARG A 56 0.37 13.62 1.87
N PHE A 57 0.07 12.32 1.88
CA PHE A 57 0.00 11.56 3.13
C PHE A 57 1.39 11.41 3.77
N MET A 58 2.43 11.18 2.97
CA MET A 58 3.81 11.13 3.47
C MET A 58 4.24 12.47 4.09
N ASP A 59 4.00 13.61 3.42
CA ASP A 59 4.27 14.95 3.98
C ASP A 59 3.51 15.19 5.30
N ALA A 60 2.26 14.71 5.41
CA ALA A 60 1.51 14.77 6.65
C ALA A 60 2.15 13.93 7.77
N TYR A 61 2.56 12.70 7.46
CA TYR A 61 3.21 11.80 8.41
C TYR A 61 4.57 12.31 8.87
N ASP A 62 5.37 12.90 7.97
CA ASP A 62 6.65 13.52 8.30
C ASP A 62 6.48 14.71 9.26
N ARG A 63 5.30 15.34 9.27
CA ARG A 63 4.91 16.41 10.21
C ARG A 63 4.24 15.89 11.48
N GLY A 64 4.19 14.57 11.68
CA GLY A 64 3.65 13.95 12.90
C GLY A 64 2.13 13.78 12.94
N LEU A 65 1.43 13.97 11.82
CA LEU A 65 -0.02 13.75 11.77
C LEU A 65 -0.33 12.25 11.80
N ASN A 66 -1.43 11.87 12.45
CA ASN A 66 -1.96 10.51 12.36
C ASN A 66 -2.85 10.31 11.11
N GLY A 67 -3.32 9.08 10.87
CA GLY A 67 -4.12 8.75 9.68
C GLY A 67 -5.42 9.56 9.56
N ARG A 68 -6.10 9.87 10.68
CA ARG A 68 -7.33 10.67 10.69
C ARG A 68 -7.03 12.13 10.32
N GLN A 69 -5.97 12.70 10.90
CA GLN A 69 -5.52 14.06 10.64
C GLN A 69 -5.02 14.23 9.20
N ALA A 70 -4.22 13.29 8.69
CA ALA A 70 -3.72 13.30 7.31
C ALA A 70 -4.86 13.20 6.29
N ALA A 71 -5.90 12.40 6.57
CA ALA A 71 -7.09 12.32 5.73
C ALA A 71 -7.90 13.61 5.72
N TRP A 72 -8.05 14.27 6.88
CA TRP A 72 -8.67 15.58 6.99
C TRP A 72 -7.87 16.65 6.22
N ALA A 73 -6.56 16.72 6.44
CA ALA A 73 -5.66 17.68 5.80
C ALA A 73 -5.67 17.51 4.28
N SER A 74 -5.64 16.26 3.78
CA SER A 74 -5.74 15.96 2.35
C SER A 74 -7.05 16.43 1.72
N ARG A 75 -8.14 16.49 2.48
CA ARG A 75 -9.44 17.02 2.03
C ARG A 75 -9.48 18.54 2.04
N LYS A 76 -9.04 19.17 3.14
CA LYS A 76 -8.98 20.64 3.29
C LYS A 76 -8.07 21.28 2.25
N TYR A 77 -6.87 20.72 2.05
CA TYR A 77 -5.84 21.26 1.17
C TYR A 77 -5.76 20.56 -0.19
N ARG A 78 -6.88 20.07 -0.73
CA ARG A 78 -6.90 19.28 -1.99
C ARG A 78 -6.23 19.98 -3.18
N GLY A 79 -6.27 21.31 -3.24
CA GLY A 79 -5.60 22.14 -4.27
C GLY A 79 -4.16 22.53 -3.94
N HIS A 80 -3.78 22.53 -2.66
CA HIS A 80 -2.43 22.87 -2.25
C HIS A 80 -1.51 21.65 -2.40
N ARG A 81 -0.24 21.90 -2.71
CA ARG A 81 0.76 20.84 -2.88
C ARG A 81 1.58 20.58 -1.61
N VAL A 82 1.43 21.44 -0.61
CA VAL A 82 2.20 21.44 0.64
C VAL A 82 1.24 21.84 1.77
N LEU A 83 1.37 21.20 2.93
CA LEU A 83 0.65 21.61 4.13
C LEU A 83 1.26 22.90 4.71
N PRO A 84 0.45 23.78 5.32
CA PRO A 84 1.00 24.96 5.97
C PRO A 84 1.77 24.57 7.24
N ASP A 85 2.69 25.43 7.67
CA ASP A 85 3.56 25.13 8.81
C ASP A 85 2.81 25.13 10.15
N ASN A 86 1.69 25.86 10.23
CA ASN A 86 0.80 25.92 11.39
C ASN A 86 -0.31 24.84 11.39
N ILE A 87 -0.10 23.72 10.68
CA ILE A 87 -1.11 22.67 10.52
C ILE A 87 -1.57 22.07 11.87
N LEU A 88 -0.69 21.96 12.85
CA LEU A 88 -1.01 21.41 14.16
C LEU A 88 -1.99 22.32 14.93
N ASP A 89 -1.76 23.62 14.91
CA ASP A 89 -2.67 24.62 15.53
C ASP A 89 -4.05 24.60 14.86
N GLU A 90 -4.09 24.41 13.53
CA GLU A 90 -5.36 24.33 12.80
C GLU A 90 -6.13 23.06 13.15
N LEU A 91 -5.43 21.93 13.34
CA LEU A 91 -6.05 20.67 13.77
C LEU A 91 -6.69 20.78 15.17
N GLU A 92 -6.03 21.45 16.11
CA GLU A 92 -6.59 21.72 17.44
C GLU A 92 -7.84 22.60 17.36
N ARG A 93 -7.80 23.69 16.58
CA ARG A 93 -8.95 24.58 16.39
C ARG A 93 -10.16 23.88 15.76
N GLU A 94 -9.93 22.96 14.84
CA GLU A 94 -10.97 22.22 14.11
C GLU A 94 -11.44 20.96 14.88
N GLY A 95 -10.87 20.69 16.06
CA GLY A 95 -11.24 19.53 16.89
C GLY A 95 -10.86 18.19 16.25
N VAL A 96 -9.83 18.17 15.41
CA VAL A 96 -9.29 16.98 14.74
C VAL A 96 -8.03 16.53 15.48
N VAL A 97 -8.14 16.42 16.81
CA VAL A 97 -7.14 15.83 17.70
C VAL A 97 -7.47 14.35 17.91
#